data_AF-A0A7G8X5R4-F1
#
_entry.id   AF-A0A7G8X5R4-F1
#
_cell.length_a   1.000
_cell.length_b   1.000
_cell.length_c   1.000
_cell.angle_alpha   90.00
_cell.angle_beta   90.00
_cell.angle_gamma   90.00
#
_symmetry.space_group_name_H-M   'P 1'
#
loop_
_entity.id
_entity.type
_entity.pdbx_description
1 polymer ?
#
loop_
_entity_poly.entity_id
_entity_poly.type
_entity_poly.pdbx_seq_one_letter_code
_entity_poly.pdbx_strand_id
1 'polypeptide(L)'
;MDKALRYMFWGYLFIFFRVHIGFDWLADPVGYYLIYSGCFMLIDKYPHAKKAGIVAGLGIVISFPAIFVNLSAHYLGIWEVYSLALLVLKLIVAYFLFAVLKSIVNDYANQALINQTKSVYTFYIAIHLSVLMLMSFSMNIAEDQWITLTFMLTMGALVMDIMFLLLLAAIRQAQPRQTAHDYSV
;
A
#
# COMPACT_ATOMS: atom_id res chain seq x y z
N MET A 1 -4.09 -0.06 19.20
CA MET A 1 -3.45 -0.74 18.05
C MET A 1 -4.46 -1.17 16.99
N ASP A 2 -5.54 -1.89 17.34
CA ASP A 2 -6.61 -2.27 16.39
C ASP A 2 -7.15 -1.09 15.55
N LYS A 3 -7.48 0.03 16.18
CA LYS A 3 -7.90 1.26 15.49
C LYS A 3 -6.88 1.74 14.44
N ALA A 4 -5.59 1.67 14.77
CA ALA A 4 -4.50 2.07 13.88
C ALA A 4 -4.37 1.13 12.67
N LEU A 5 -4.38 -0.18 12.90
CA LEU A 5 -4.37 -1.19 11.84
C LEU A 5 -5.61 -1.09 10.95
N ARG A 6 -6.77 -0.76 11.52
CA ARG A 6 -7.99 -0.50 10.77
C ARG A 6 -7.85 0.72 9.84
N TYR A 7 -7.24 1.81 10.32
CA TYR A 7 -6.95 2.96 9.46
C TYR A 7 -5.97 2.62 8.34
N MET A 8 -4.91 1.86 8.63
CA MET A 8 -3.96 1.41 7.60
C MET A 8 -4.64 0.50 6.56
N PHE A 9 -5.51 -0.41 7.00
CA PHE A 9 -6.28 -1.29 6.11
C PHE A 9 -7.19 -0.51 5.17
N TRP A 10 -8.04 0.37 5.71
CA TRP A 10 -8.95 1.18 4.88
C TRP A 10 -8.19 2.16 4.00
N GLY A 11 -7.12 2.76 4.52
CA GLY A 11 -6.29 3.68 3.75
C GLY A 11 -5.66 3.00 2.55
N TYR A 12 -5.09 1.81 2.74
CA TYR A 12 -4.55 1.03 1.64
C TYR A 12 -5.64 0.57 0.66
N LEU A 13 -6.81 0.16 1.17
CA LEU A 13 -7.95 -0.23 0.33
C LEU A 13 -8.33 0.92 -0.61
N PHE A 14 -8.40 2.16 -0.12
CA PHE A 14 -8.75 3.32 -0.96
C PHE A 14 -7.69 3.63 -2.02
N ILE A 15 -6.40 3.57 -1.68
CA ILE A 15 -5.31 3.77 -2.66
C ILE A 15 -5.33 2.67 -3.73
N PHE A 16 -5.63 1.43 -3.32
CA PHE A 16 -5.61 0.29 -4.23
C PHE A 16 -6.83 0.26 -5.15
N PHE A 17 -8.02 0.36 -4.58
CA PHE A 17 -9.21 0.01 -5.32
C PHE A 17 -9.69 1.07 -6.29
N ARG A 18 -9.06 2.27 -6.37
CA ARG A 18 -9.47 3.43 -7.20
C ARG A 18 -10.92 3.24 -7.63
N VAL A 19 -11.80 3.40 -6.64
CA VAL A 19 -13.17 2.91 -6.71
C VAL A 19 -13.92 3.77 -7.72
N HIS A 20 -13.89 3.38 -9.01
CA HIS A 20 -14.47 4.11 -10.15
C HIS A 20 -16.01 4.15 -10.12
N ILE A 21 -16.61 4.34 -8.95
CA ILE A 21 -18.02 4.60 -8.73
C ILE A 21 -18.22 6.12 -8.85
N GLY A 22 -18.19 6.64 -10.07
CA GLY A 22 -18.70 7.96 -10.48
C GLY A 22 -18.00 9.23 -9.96
N PHE A 23 -17.36 9.22 -8.78
CA PHE A 23 -16.70 10.36 -8.13
C PHE A 23 -15.36 9.94 -7.48
N ASP A 24 -14.51 9.31 -8.29
CA ASP A 24 -13.34 8.56 -7.85
C ASP A 24 -12.08 9.40 -7.54
N TRP A 25 -12.24 10.71 -7.45
CA TRP A 25 -11.11 11.65 -7.39
C TRP A 25 -10.45 11.73 -6.01
N LEU A 26 -11.19 11.45 -4.94
CA LEU A 26 -10.70 11.64 -3.56
C LEU A 26 -10.10 10.38 -2.94
N ALA A 27 -10.16 9.23 -3.60
CA ALA A 27 -9.73 7.96 -3.02
C ALA A 27 -8.24 7.97 -2.65
N ASP A 28 -7.38 8.51 -3.51
CA ASP A 28 -5.93 8.51 -3.29
C ASP A 28 -5.53 9.38 -2.06
N PRO A 29 -5.86 10.69 -1.98
CA PRO A 29 -5.49 11.53 -0.83
C PRO A 29 -6.13 11.05 0.49
N VAL A 30 -7.38 10.60 0.45
CA VAL A 30 -8.07 10.06 1.63
C VAL A 30 -7.38 8.77 2.09
N GLY A 31 -7.00 7.90 1.17
CA GLY A 31 -6.28 6.68 1.47
C GLY A 31 -4.94 6.95 2.15
N TYR A 32 -4.15 7.89 1.61
CA TYR A 32 -2.89 8.32 2.22
C TYR A 32 -3.09 8.97 3.60
N TYR A 33 -4.15 9.75 3.79
CA TYR A 33 -4.50 10.35 5.07
C TYR A 33 -4.84 9.30 6.15
N LEU A 34 -5.58 8.26 5.77
CA LEU A 34 -5.91 7.16 6.68
C LEU A 34 -4.66 6.38 7.05
N ILE A 35 -3.76 6.10 6.10
CA ILE A 35 -2.47 5.48 6.41
C ILE A 35 -1.65 6.35 7.35
N TYR A 36 -1.53 7.65 7.06
CA TYR A 36 -0.83 8.62 7.90
C TYR A 36 -1.36 8.57 9.35
N SER A 37 -2.68 8.64 9.50
CA SER A 37 -3.35 8.61 10.80
C SER A 37 -3.09 7.29 11.55
N GLY A 38 -3.14 6.15 10.86
CA GLY A 38 -2.84 4.84 11.43
C GLY A 38 -1.37 4.73 11.87
N CYS A 39 -0.44 5.19 11.06
CA CYS A 39 0.99 5.21 11.39
C CYS A 39 1.30 6.15 12.56
N PHE A 40 0.66 7.32 12.62
CA PHE A 40 0.84 8.27 13.71
C PHE A 40 0.42 7.68 15.06
N MET A 41 -0.66 6.89 15.10
CA MET A 41 -1.09 6.17 16.32
C MET A 41 -0.13 5.07 16.79
N LEU A 42 0.86 4.71 15.97
CA LEU A 42 1.83 3.65 16.25
C LEU A 42 3.25 4.19 16.48
N ILE A 43 3.44 5.51 16.40
CA ILE A 43 4.77 6.13 16.38
C ILE A 43 5.58 5.89 17.65
N ASP A 44 4.92 5.89 18.80
CA ASP A 44 5.57 5.74 20.11
C ASP A 44 6.12 4.32 20.31
N LYS A 45 5.44 3.32 19.73
CA LYS A 45 5.80 1.91 19.88
C LYS A 45 6.70 1.41 18.75
N TYR A 46 6.51 1.92 17.53
CA TYR A 46 7.18 1.42 16.33
C TYR A 46 7.89 2.57 15.58
N PRO A 47 9.22 2.71 15.71
CA PRO A 47 9.97 3.79 15.05
C PRO A 47 9.80 3.84 13.52
N HIS A 48 9.59 2.69 12.88
CA HIS A 48 9.30 2.61 11.45
C HIS A 48 7.97 3.27 11.06
N ALA A 49 7.01 3.37 11.99
CA ALA A 49 5.73 4.03 11.75
C ALA A 49 5.89 5.53 11.53
N LYS A 50 6.90 6.18 12.14
CA LYS A 50 7.25 7.57 11.85
C LYS A 50 7.57 7.77 10.36
N LYS A 51 8.42 6.90 9.81
CA LYS A 51 8.84 6.98 8.40
C LYS A 51 7.66 6.71 7.47
N ALA A 52 6.89 5.65 7.75
CA ALA A 52 5.67 5.34 7.00
C ALA A 52 4.66 6.50 7.00
N GLY A 53 4.44 7.10 8.17
CA GLY A 53 3.59 8.27 8.32
C GLY A 53 4.06 9.44 7.47
N ILE A 54 5.34 9.84 7.57
CA ILE A 54 5.87 10.97 6.77
C ILE A 54 5.67 10.74 5.27
N VAL A 55 5.99 9.55 4.76
CA VAL A 55 5.83 9.24 3.33
C VAL A 55 4.35 9.24 2.93
N ALA A 56 3.46 8.68 3.76
CA ALA A 56 2.03 8.76 3.50
C ALA A 56 1.53 10.22 3.52
N GLY A 57 2.04 11.06 4.42
CA GLY A 57 1.75 12.49 4.46
C GLY A 57 2.19 13.22 3.19
N LEU A 58 3.38 12.91 2.66
CA LEU A 58 3.81 13.39 1.33
C LEU A 58 2.87 12.89 0.24
N GLY A 59 2.38 11.66 0.35
CA GLY A 59 1.42 11.09 -0.57
C GLY A 59 0.11 11.85 -0.65
N ILE A 60 -0.38 12.43 0.45
CA ILE A 60 -1.56 13.30 0.44
C ILE A 60 -1.35 14.50 -0.49
N VAL A 61 -0.20 15.18 -0.36
CA VAL A 61 0.11 16.39 -1.15
C VAL A 61 0.35 16.03 -2.62
N ILE A 62 1.14 14.98 -2.86
CA ILE A 62 1.51 14.56 -4.22
C ILE A 62 0.31 14.00 -4.98
N SER A 63 -0.63 13.32 -4.33
CA SER A 63 -1.85 12.78 -4.98
C SER A 63 -2.95 13.81 -5.16
N PHE A 64 -2.85 15.01 -4.56
CA PHE A 64 -3.89 16.02 -4.64
C PHE A 64 -4.18 16.51 -6.08
N PRO A 65 -3.17 16.78 -6.95
CA PRO A 65 -3.42 17.15 -8.35
C PRO A 65 -4.25 16.11 -9.13
N ALA A 66 -4.17 14.82 -8.78
CA ALA A 66 -4.95 13.77 -9.43
C ALA A 66 -6.47 13.95 -9.28
N ILE A 67 -6.93 14.73 -8.29
CA ILE A 67 -8.35 15.05 -8.11
C ILE A 67 -8.89 15.86 -9.30
N PHE A 68 -8.09 16.78 -9.82
CA PHE A 68 -8.56 17.76 -10.82
C PHE A 68 -8.35 17.30 -12.26
N VAL A 69 -7.58 16.22 -12.45
CA VAL A 69 -7.06 15.83 -13.74
C VAL A 69 -7.52 14.42 -14.04
N ASN A 70 -8.25 14.25 -15.14
CA ASN A 70 -8.57 12.93 -15.61
C ASN A 70 -7.34 12.28 -16.25
N LEU A 71 -6.61 11.50 -15.44
CA LEU A 71 -5.41 10.78 -15.83
C LEU A 71 -5.66 9.75 -16.94
N SER A 72 -6.90 9.27 -17.11
CA SER A 72 -7.22 8.32 -18.19
C SER A 72 -7.46 8.98 -19.55
N ALA A 73 -7.69 10.30 -19.59
CA ALA A 73 -7.97 11.02 -20.83
C ALA A 73 -6.72 11.63 -21.48
N HIS A 74 -5.59 11.69 -20.77
CA HIS A 74 -4.37 12.34 -21.26
C HIS A 74 -3.24 11.32 -21.45
N TYR A 75 -3.04 10.89 -22.70
CA TYR A 75 -2.08 9.83 -23.04
C TYR A 75 -0.64 10.33 -23.28
N LEU A 76 -0.37 11.64 -23.27
CA LEU A 76 0.96 12.17 -23.60
C LEU A 76 1.37 13.34 -22.71
N GLY A 77 2.64 13.34 -22.26
CA GLY A 77 3.30 14.47 -21.62
C GLY A 77 3.49 14.35 -20.10
N ILE A 78 3.40 15.48 -19.39
CA ILE A 78 3.74 15.59 -17.96
C ILE A 78 2.87 14.67 -17.07
N TRP A 79 1.65 14.34 -17.51
CA TRP A 79 0.71 13.48 -16.77
C TRP A 79 1.14 12.01 -16.69
N GLU A 80 1.87 11.52 -17.68
CA GLU A 80 2.45 10.16 -17.66
C GLU A 80 3.54 10.06 -16.59
N VAL A 81 4.45 11.04 -16.57
CA VAL A 81 5.51 11.16 -15.55
C VAL A 81 4.90 11.27 -14.16
N TYR A 82 3.83 12.05 -14.02
CA TYR A 82 3.09 12.17 -12.76
C TYR A 82 2.45 10.84 -12.32
N SER A 83 1.84 10.10 -13.25
CA SER A 83 1.27 8.77 -12.97
C SER A 83 2.34 7.78 -12.50
N LEU A 84 3.50 7.78 -13.16
CA LEU A 84 4.65 6.99 -12.75
C LEU A 84 5.14 7.38 -11.36
N ALA A 85 5.22 8.68 -11.07
CA ALA A 85 5.61 9.18 -9.75
C ALA A 85 4.62 8.73 -8.65
N LEU A 86 3.32 8.72 -8.91
CA LEU A 86 2.32 8.19 -7.98
C LEU A 86 2.47 6.68 -7.76
N LEU A 87 2.79 5.92 -8.80
CA LEU A 87 3.02 4.47 -8.68
C LEU A 87 4.27 4.17 -7.84
N VAL A 88 5.36 4.91 -8.06
CA VAL A 88 6.59 4.83 -7.25
C VAL A 88 6.28 5.19 -5.79
N LEU A 89 5.54 6.27 -5.56
CA LEU A 89 5.12 6.68 -4.23
C LEU A 89 4.28 5.60 -3.52
N LYS A 90 3.31 4.99 -4.22
CA LYS A 90 2.52 3.86 -3.69
C LYS A 90 3.44 2.73 -3.24
N LEU A 91 4.43 2.36 -4.05
CA LEU A 91 5.40 1.31 -3.71
C LEU A 91 6.25 1.67 -2.49
N ILE A 92 6.71 2.93 -2.38
CA ILE A 92 7.48 3.41 -1.22
C ILE A 92 6.62 3.35 0.05
N VAL A 93 5.36 3.78 -0.02
CA VAL A 93 4.43 3.68 1.11
C VAL A 93 4.22 2.21 1.51
N ALA A 94 3.95 1.32 0.55
CA ALA A 94 3.79 -0.11 0.81
C ALA A 94 5.04 -0.70 1.48
N TYR A 95 6.24 -0.37 0.99
CA TYR A 95 7.51 -0.80 1.60
C TYR A 95 7.60 -0.41 3.08
N PHE A 96 7.33 0.86 3.42
CA PHE A 96 7.37 1.31 4.81
C PHE A 96 6.26 0.70 5.67
N LEU A 97 5.07 0.48 5.09
CA LEU A 97 4.00 -0.25 5.77
C LEU A 97 4.43 -1.67 6.12
N PHE A 98 5.04 -2.41 5.20
CA PHE A 98 5.59 -3.73 5.51
C PHE A 98 6.65 -3.68 6.61
N ALA A 99 7.49 -2.64 6.66
CA ALA A 99 8.45 -2.48 7.74
C ALA A 99 7.75 -2.35 9.11
N VAL A 100 6.67 -1.56 9.19
CA VAL A 100 5.82 -1.45 10.39
C VAL A 100 5.19 -2.79 10.73
N LEU A 101 4.59 -3.49 9.76
CA LEU A 101 3.93 -4.78 9.98
C LEU A 101 4.90 -5.85 10.47
N LYS A 102 6.12 -5.91 9.92
CA LYS A 102 7.17 -6.82 10.41
C LYS A 102 7.50 -6.55 11.89
N SER A 103 7.62 -5.28 12.29
CA SER A 103 7.83 -4.93 13.70
C SER A 103 6.66 -5.37 14.59
N ILE A 104 5.42 -5.14 14.17
CA ILE A 104 4.22 -5.56 14.92
C ILE A 104 4.17 -7.09 15.08
N VAL A 105 4.41 -7.82 13.99
CA VAL A 105 4.30 -9.28 13.97
C VAL A 105 5.43 -9.95 14.74
N ASN A 106 6.63 -9.35 14.77
CA ASN A 106 7.72 -9.80 15.62
C ASN A 106 7.36 -9.70 17.11
N ASP A 107 6.65 -8.66 17.53
CA ASP A 107 6.17 -8.53 18.92
C ASP A 107 5.15 -9.63 19.30
N TYR A 108 4.42 -10.18 18.34
CA TYR A 108 3.43 -11.23 18.59
C TYR A 108 4.07 -12.61 18.79
N ALA A 109 5.36 -12.77 18.49
CA ALA A 109 6.10 -14.02 18.54
C ALA A 109 5.46 -15.19 17.75
N ASN A 110 4.59 -14.89 16.77
CA ASN A 110 3.93 -15.88 15.93
C ASN A 110 4.75 -16.14 14.66
N GLN A 111 5.55 -17.21 14.67
CA GLN A 111 6.46 -17.56 13.56
C GLN A 111 5.75 -17.75 12.22
N ALA A 112 4.52 -18.28 12.22
CA ALA A 112 3.75 -18.46 10.99
C ALA A 112 3.43 -17.10 10.34
N LEU A 113 2.99 -16.14 11.15
CA LEU A 113 2.65 -14.78 10.69
C LEU A 113 3.91 -13.99 10.28
N ILE A 114 5.04 -14.18 10.98
CA ILE A 114 6.33 -13.59 10.60
C ILE A 114 6.74 -14.06 9.20
N ASN A 115 6.71 -15.38 8.98
CA ASN A 115 7.09 -15.98 7.70
C ASN A 115 6.14 -15.57 6.57
N GLN A 116 4.84 -15.53 6.85
CA GLN A 116 3.84 -15.04 5.89
C GLN A 116 4.10 -13.58 5.51
N THR A 117 4.32 -12.71 6.50
CA THR A 117 4.63 -11.28 6.28
C THR A 117 5.89 -11.11 5.42
N LYS A 118 6.94 -11.90 5.68
CA LYS A 118 8.18 -11.87 4.91
C LYS A 118 7.97 -12.34 3.47
N SER A 119 7.23 -13.44 3.27
CA SER A 119 6.94 -13.97 1.94
C SER A 119 6.14 -12.98 1.10
N VAL A 120 5.01 -12.49 1.64
CA VAL A 120 4.15 -11.51 0.98
C VAL A 120 4.94 -10.24 0.64
N TYR A 121 5.75 -9.74 1.57
CA TYR A 121 6.62 -8.59 1.32
C TYR A 121 7.55 -8.81 0.12
N THR A 122 8.28 -9.94 0.08
CA THR A 122 9.26 -10.22 -0.98
C THR A 122 8.59 -10.28 -2.35
N PHE A 123 7.50 -11.05 -2.46
CA PHE A 123 6.76 -11.16 -3.73
C PHE A 123 6.11 -9.84 -4.14
N TYR A 124 5.58 -9.09 -3.16
CA TYR A 124 4.90 -7.83 -3.42
C TYR A 124 5.86 -6.82 -4.05
N ILE A 125 7.03 -6.63 -3.42
CA ILE A 125 8.05 -5.71 -3.91
C ILE A 125 8.60 -6.17 -5.25
N ALA A 126 8.89 -7.47 -5.41
CA ALA A 126 9.41 -8.01 -6.67
C ALA A 126 8.45 -7.76 -7.84
N ILE A 127 7.16 -8.08 -7.68
CA ILE A 127 6.16 -7.90 -8.75
C ILE A 127 5.97 -6.42 -9.09
N HIS A 128 5.81 -5.54 -8.10
CA HIS A 128 5.60 -4.11 -8.36
C HIS A 128 6.85 -3.44 -8.96
N LEU A 129 8.05 -3.87 -8.56
CA LEU A 129 9.28 -3.40 -9.17
C LEU A 129 9.40 -3.88 -10.62
N SER A 130 9.01 -5.12 -10.92
CA SER A 130 8.94 -5.63 -12.30
C SER A 130 7.95 -4.83 -13.16
N VAL A 131 6.80 -4.45 -12.61
CA VAL A 131 5.84 -3.57 -13.30
C VAL A 131 6.47 -2.22 -13.63
N LEU A 132 7.12 -1.57 -12.65
CA LEU A 132 7.83 -0.30 -12.86
C LEU A 132 8.95 -0.40 -13.88
N MET A 133 9.72 -1.49 -13.82
CA MET A 133 10.79 -1.77 -14.77
C MET A 133 10.22 -1.90 -16.19
N LEU A 134 9.16 -2.69 -16.38
CA LEU A 134 8.54 -2.83 -17.69
C LEU A 134 8.00 -1.50 -18.21
N MET A 135 7.30 -0.71 -17.39
CA MET A 135 6.81 0.60 -17.83
C MET A 135 7.91 1.47 -18.44
N SER A 136 9.13 1.40 -17.90
CA SER A 136 10.31 2.13 -18.42
C SER A 136 10.79 1.66 -19.80
N PHE A 137 10.52 0.40 -20.17
CA PHE A 137 10.91 -0.18 -21.46
C PHE A 137 9.77 -0.23 -22.49
N SER A 138 8.55 0.14 -22.09
CA SER A 138 7.36 0.05 -22.94
C SER A 138 7.48 0.81 -24.26
N MET A 139 8.21 1.93 -24.27
CA MET A 139 8.41 2.75 -25.47
C MET A 139 9.32 2.09 -26.54
N ASN A 140 10.03 1.01 -26.21
CA ASN A 140 11.07 0.42 -27.07
C ASN A 140 10.67 -0.93 -27.71
N ILE A 141 9.48 -1.47 -27.44
CA ILE A 141 9.09 -2.84 -27.83
C ILE A 141 7.83 -2.82 -28.69
N ALA A 142 7.77 -3.70 -29.70
CA ALA A 142 6.62 -3.85 -30.59
C ALA A 142 5.35 -4.31 -29.84
N GLU A 143 4.19 -3.77 -30.24
CA GLU A 143 2.96 -3.73 -29.45
C GLU A 143 2.41 -5.12 -29.01
N ASP A 144 2.38 -6.12 -29.90
CA ASP A 144 1.59 -7.34 -29.66
C ASP A 144 2.09 -8.22 -28.50
N GLN A 145 3.40 -8.46 -28.42
CA GLN A 145 3.99 -9.28 -27.35
C GLN A 145 4.00 -8.54 -26.00
N TRP A 146 4.07 -7.21 -26.06
CA TRP A 146 4.15 -6.35 -24.88
C TRP A 146 2.84 -6.30 -24.09
N ILE A 147 1.71 -6.30 -24.80
CA ILE A 147 0.37 -6.29 -24.18
C ILE A 147 0.17 -7.53 -23.30
N THR A 148 0.54 -8.71 -23.78
CA THR A 148 0.34 -9.97 -23.05
C THR A 148 1.15 -9.99 -21.74
N LEU A 149 2.43 -9.59 -21.79
CA LEU A 149 3.29 -9.53 -20.61
C LEU A 149 2.80 -8.49 -19.58
N THR A 150 2.43 -7.31 -20.06
CA THR A 150 1.90 -6.23 -19.22
C THR A 150 0.60 -6.66 -18.53
N PHE A 151 -0.28 -7.35 -19.25
CA PHE A 151 -1.52 -7.91 -18.70
C PHE A 151 -1.23 -8.93 -17.59
N MET A 152 -0.32 -9.90 -17.83
CA MET A 152 0.05 -10.91 -16.83
C MET A 152 0.61 -10.27 -15.55
N LEU A 153 1.50 -9.28 -15.68
CA LEU A 153 2.09 -8.63 -14.51
C LEU A 153 1.14 -7.70 -13.78
N THR A 154 0.25 -7.02 -14.50
CA THR A 154 -0.84 -6.25 -13.88
C THR A 154 -1.74 -7.18 -13.06
N MET A 155 -2.03 -8.38 -13.57
CA MET A 155 -2.79 -9.37 -12.81
C MET A 155 -2.03 -9.88 -11.60
N GLY A 156 -0.73 -10.16 -11.73
CA GLY A 156 0.13 -10.49 -10.60
C GLY A 156 0.16 -9.38 -9.53
N ALA A 157 0.25 -8.12 -9.95
CA ALA A 157 0.24 -6.98 -9.04
C ALA A 157 -1.10 -6.86 -8.29
N LEU A 158 -2.23 -7.05 -8.98
CA LEU A 158 -3.56 -7.08 -8.37
C LEU A 158 -3.66 -8.19 -7.30
N VAL A 159 -3.20 -9.39 -7.62
CA VAL A 159 -3.18 -10.51 -6.65
C VAL A 159 -2.34 -10.14 -5.43
N MET A 160 -1.16 -9.54 -5.64
CA MET A 160 -0.31 -9.13 -4.53
C MET A 160 -0.91 -8.02 -3.66
N ASP A 161 -1.61 -7.06 -4.26
CA ASP A 161 -2.34 -6.03 -3.53
C ASP A 161 -3.45 -6.62 -2.65
N ILE A 162 -4.20 -7.61 -3.17
CA ILE A 162 -5.19 -8.37 -2.38
C ILE A 162 -4.50 -9.15 -1.26
N MET A 163 -3.39 -9.83 -1.54
CA MET A 163 -2.63 -10.57 -0.51
C MET A 163 -2.13 -9.64 0.59
N PHE A 164 -1.72 -8.42 0.26
CA PHE A 164 -1.33 -7.43 1.26
C PHE A 164 -2.50 -6.99 2.15
N LEU A 165 -3.68 -6.76 1.58
CA LEU A 165 -4.89 -6.46 2.35
C LEU A 165 -5.28 -7.61 3.28
N LEU A 166 -5.22 -8.85 2.79
CA LEU A 166 -5.47 -10.05 3.59
C LEU A 166 -4.46 -10.18 4.74
N LEU A 167 -3.19 -9.88 4.49
CA LEU A 167 -2.16 -9.87 5.53
C LEU A 167 -2.46 -8.80 6.61
N LEU A 168 -2.81 -7.58 6.21
CA LEU A 168 -3.22 -6.52 7.15
C LEU A 168 -4.42 -6.96 8.01
N ALA A 169 -5.42 -7.59 7.39
CA ALA A 169 -6.57 -8.12 8.10
C ALA A 169 -6.19 -9.25 9.07
N ALA A 170 -5.30 -10.16 8.66
CA ALA A 170 -4.80 -11.25 9.48
C ALA A 170 -4.02 -10.74 10.71
N ILE A 171 -3.13 -9.76 10.52
CA ILE A 171 -2.36 -9.14 11.62
C ILE A 171 -3.29 -8.42 12.60
N ARG A 172 -4.34 -7.76 12.10
CA ARG A 172 -5.36 -7.13 12.94
C ARG A 172 -6.10 -8.15 13.80
N GLN A 173 -6.50 -9.28 13.21
CA GLN A 173 -7.21 -10.35 13.92
C GLN A 173 -6.33 -11.10 14.92
N ALA A 174 -5.04 -11.26 14.61
CA ALA A 174 -4.07 -11.93 15.47
C ALA A 174 -3.63 -11.09 16.68
N GLN A 175 -4.10 -9.83 16.79
CA GLN A 175 -3.78 -9.00 17.94
C GLN A 175 -4.28 -9.69 19.22
N PRO A 176 -3.39 -9.98 20.21
CA PRO A 176 -3.84 -10.53 21.47
C PRO A 176 -4.83 -9.56 22.09
N ARG A 177 -6.06 -10.03 22.31
CA ARG A 177 -7.02 -9.31 23.15
C ARG A 177 -6.31 -9.15 24.48
N GLN A 178 -5.97 -7.92 24.85
CA GLN A 178 -5.60 -7.61 26.23
C GLN A 178 -6.77 -8.12 27.06
N THR A 179 -6.60 -9.28 27.69
CA THR A 179 -7.56 -9.83 28.62
C THR A 179 -7.76 -8.77 29.67
N ALA A 180 -8.97 -8.23 29.71
CA ALA A 180 -9.38 -7.22 30.68
C ALA A 180 -8.95 -7.71 32.06
N HIS A 181 -8.39 -6.77 32.82
CA HIS A 181 -7.87 -6.95 34.17
C HIS A 181 -8.57 -8.05 34.97
N ASP A 182 -7.72 -8.97 35.42
CA ASP A 182 -7.85 -9.75 36.64
C ASP A 182 -8.19 -8.77 37.78
N TYR A 183 -9.49 -8.59 38.07
CA TYR A 183 -9.98 -7.93 39.28
C TYR A 183 -10.01 -8.98 40.38
N SER A 184 -8.83 -9.39 40.85
CA SER A 184 -8.65 -10.13 42.09
C SER A 184 -7.98 -9.22 43.12
N VAL A 185 -8.79 -8.33 43.72
CA VAL A 185 -8.52 -7.72 45.03
C VAL A 185 -9.80 -7.77 45.84
#